data_AF-A0A924YL17-F1
#
_entry.id   AF-A0A924YL17-F1
#
_cell.length_a   1.000
_cell.length_b   1.000
_cell.length_c   1.000
_cell.angle_alpha   90.00
_cell.angle_beta   90.00
_cell.angle_gamma   90.00
#
_symmetry.space_group_name_H-M   'P 1'
#
loop_
_entity.id
_entity.type
_entity.pdbx_description
1 polymer ?
#
loop_
_entity_poly.entity_id
_entity_poly.type
_entity_poly.pdbx_seq_one_letter_code
_entity_poly.pdbx_strand_id
1 'polypeptide(L)'
;DVSARQPEQNEAHLTLTLNRFANRDDQPDWHRIGLPVETRTYEVVKPPTAALRLDLKKLSDLLETLVPLDQVEPDLAMTIPYEQWDWRKSWNPDTEPGGLRNGQPTHTRLRLIEHVRTYYRPDDLGRSVNDRLALLPLRTVESLAIPGESSKLAFTPGLLTKIAGARVSDAMLETEGRYVHSEGDANWWITSGRIFYSPDGADTAAQELAYAQQHFFLPHRFRDPFHTDAVSTESFVSYDDYDLLMVESRDAVGNRVTVGERDVAGNRTMTGNDYRVLQPRLMMDPNRNRTAAAFDALGMVVGTAVMGKPLPAPVEGDSLDGFVADLTEAVVLDHLAHPLAAPQAILERATSRLVYDLFAYHRTKDQPDPQPAVVYTLVRETHDSDPIPASGLKFQHSFSYSDGFGREIQKKIQAEPGPVPKRDAAGKIIVGADGQPELTANDVSPRWVGSGWTIFNNKGKPVRQYEPFFTDTHRFEFDVRIGVSPVLFYDPVERVVATLHPNHTWEKVV
;
A
#
# COMPACT_ATOMS: atom_id res chain seq x y z
N ASP A 1 37.18 10.86 17.23
CA ASP A 1 37.31 11.93 16.24
C ASP A 1 35.94 12.11 15.60
N VAL A 2 35.21 13.16 15.96
CA VAL A 2 33.98 13.48 15.20
C VAL A 2 34.51 13.99 13.87
N SER A 3 34.28 13.24 12.79
CA SER A 3 34.55 13.73 11.43
C SER A 3 34.10 15.19 11.35
N ALA A 4 34.94 16.07 10.82
CA ALA A 4 34.61 17.49 10.71
C ALA A 4 33.16 17.62 10.20
N ARG A 5 32.33 18.36 10.96
CA ARG A 5 30.92 18.51 10.61
C ARG A 5 30.83 18.95 9.16
N GLN A 6 29.98 18.28 8.40
CA GLN A 6 29.65 18.76 7.06
C GLN A 6 29.08 20.17 7.21
N PRO A 7 29.38 21.12 6.30
CA PRO A 7 28.88 22.49 6.41
C PRO A 7 27.37 22.57 6.67
N GLU A 8 26.59 21.68 6.07
CA GLU A 8 25.14 21.58 6.23
C GLU A 8 24.71 21.24 7.67
N GLN A 9 25.52 20.49 8.43
CA GLN A 9 25.23 20.14 9.82
C GLN A 9 25.40 21.32 10.80
N ASN A 10 25.95 22.46 10.33
CA ASN A 10 26.09 23.68 11.12
C ASN A 10 24.94 24.67 10.90
N GLU A 11 24.07 24.41 9.93
CA GLU A 11 22.97 25.30 9.58
C GLU A 11 21.67 24.90 10.28
N ALA A 12 20.89 25.90 10.69
CA ALA A 12 19.53 25.67 11.17
C ALA A 12 18.57 25.58 9.98
N HIS A 13 17.74 24.54 9.96
CA HIS A 13 16.70 24.33 8.96
C HIS A 13 15.34 24.52 9.61
N LEU A 14 14.55 25.45 9.07
CA LEU A 14 13.20 25.71 9.52
C LEU A 14 12.26 25.72 8.31
N THR A 15 11.17 24.96 8.42
CA THR A 15 10.10 24.91 7.43
C THR A 15 8.83 25.44 8.08
N LEU A 16 8.13 26.34 7.39
CA LEU A 16 6.85 26.89 7.78
C LEU A 16 5.76 26.40 6.83
N THR A 17 4.76 25.70 7.33
CA THR A 17 3.58 25.31 6.56
C THR A 17 2.37 26.12 7.00
N LEU A 18 1.80 26.88 6.07
CA LEU A 18 0.53 27.57 6.23
C LEU A 18 -0.58 26.71 5.63
N ASN A 19 -1.50 26.25 6.47
CA ASN A 19 -2.69 25.52 6.04
C ASN A 19 -3.91 26.43 6.19
N ARG A 20 -4.70 26.52 5.12
CA ARG A 20 -5.99 27.20 5.15
C ARG A 20 -7.10 26.20 5.09
N PHE A 21 -8.10 26.48 5.90
CA PHE A 21 -9.28 25.66 6.03
C PHE A 21 -10.53 26.50 5.81
N ALA A 22 -11.51 25.94 5.11
CA ALA A 22 -12.87 26.46 5.11
C ALA A 22 -13.61 25.94 6.34
N ASN A 23 -14.20 26.87 7.09
CA ASN A 23 -15.15 26.61 8.17
C ASN A 23 -16.36 27.50 7.93
N ARG A 24 -17.57 26.95 8.07
CA ARG A 24 -18.82 27.70 7.95
C ARG A 24 -19.62 27.50 9.22
N ASP A 25 -19.87 28.59 9.93
CA ASP A 25 -20.75 28.61 11.11
C ASP A 25 -22.13 29.21 10.80
N ASP A 26 -22.33 29.64 9.54
CA ASP A 26 -23.52 30.29 9.03
C ASP A 26 -24.56 29.33 8.43
N GLN A 27 -24.26 28.02 8.35
CA GLN A 27 -25.12 27.01 7.76
C GLN A 27 -25.54 25.93 8.77
N PRO A 28 -26.84 25.64 8.90
CA PRO A 28 -27.34 24.65 9.87
C PRO A 28 -26.85 23.23 9.59
N ASP A 29 -26.62 22.89 8.32
CA ASP A 29 -26.22 21.55 7.87
C ASP A 29 -24.69 21.38 7.78
N TRP A 30 -23.93 22.40 8.20
CA TRP A 30 -22.48 22.34 8.21
C TRP A 30 -21.96 21.75 9.53
N HIS A 31 -21.46 20.52 9.47
CA HIS A 31 -20.90 19.80 10.63
C HIS A 31 -19.41 19.48 10.46
N ARG A 32 -18.71 20.18 9.56
CA ARG A 32 -17.31 19.90 9.21
C ARG A 32 -16.39 20.99 9.73
N ILE A 33 -15.20 20.64 10.20
CA ILE A 33 -14.23 21.63 10.66
C ILE A 33 -12.91 21.28 10.01
N GLY A 34 -12.18 22.28 9.53
CA GLY A 34 -10.84 22.08 9.02
C GLY A 34 -10.81 21.49 7.61
N LEU A 35 -11.73 21.86 6.72
CA LEU A 35 -11.68 21.38 5.33
C LEU A 35 -10.56 22.11 4.57
N PRO A 36 -9.51 21.40 4.10
CA PRO A 36 -8.35 22.04 3.50
C PRO A 36 -8.73 22.69 2.16
N VAL A 37 -8.30 23.92 1.96
CA VAL A 37 -8.52 24.67 0.70
C VAL A 37 -7.21 25.11 0.06
N GLU A 38 -6.17 25.35 0.87
CA GLU A 38 -4.88 25.79 0.36
C GLU A 38 -3.78 25.47 1.38
N THR A 39 -2.67 24.91 0.91
CA THR A 39 -1.48 24.66 1.71
C THR A 39 -0.29 25.29 1.02
N ARG A 40 0.51 26.03 1.77
CA ARG A 40 1.81 26.56 1.32
C ARG A 40 2.88 26.17 2.30
N THR A 41 3.96 25.60 1.78
CA THR A 41 5.14 25.26 2.57
C THR A 41 6.29 26.13 2.14
N TYR A 42 6.95 26.76 3.11
CA TYR A 42 8.07 27.66 2.91
C TYR A 42 9.30 27.14 3.63
N GLU A 43 10.46 27.25 2.99
CA GLU A 43 11.72 27.29 3.70
C GLU A 43 11.90 28.68 4.33
N VAL A 44 12.18 28.73 5.62
CA VAL A 44 12.65 29.97 6.26
C VAL A 44 14.13 30.12 5.98
N VAL A 45 14.48 31.10 5.16
CA VAL A 45 15.82 31.32 4.63
C VAL A 45 16.65 32.07 5.67
N LYS A 46 17.82 31.53 6.02
CA LYS A 46 18.68 32.05 7.10
C LYS A 46 17.84 32.35 8.35
N PRO A 47 17.24 31.30 8.97
CA PRO A 47 16.45 31.51 10.17
C PRO A 47 17.34 32.11 11.26
N PRO A 48 16.79 32.95 12.17
CA PRO A 48 17.58 33.54 13.25
C PRO A 48 18.34 32.45 14.01
N THR A 49 19.65 32.65 14.22
CA THR A 49 20.49 31.68 14.91
C THR A 49 19.94 31.45 16.31
N ALA A 50 19.42 30.25 16.57
CA ALA A 50 18.96 29.90 17.90
C ALA A 50 20.17 29.87 18.84
N ALA A 51 20.14 30.68 19.90
CA ALA A 51 21.02 30.48 21.05
C ALA A 51 20.60 29.17 21.73
N LEU A 52 21.03 28.03 21.15
CA LEU A 52 20.84 26.65 21.60
C LEU A 52 19.40 26.09 21.65
N ARG A 53 18.34 26.90 21.81
CA ARG A 53 16.93 26.45 21.83
C ARG A 53 15.98 27.47 21.20
N LEU A 54 14.95 27.00 20.50
CA LEU A 54 13.83 27.82 20.07
C LEU A 54 12.84 27.94 21.24
N ASP A 55 12.60 29.17 21.68
CA ASP A 55 11.56 29.49 22.65
C ASP A 55 10.24 29.72 21.90
N LEU A 56 9.12 29.25 22.46
CA LEU A 56 7.81 29.30 21.82
C LEU A 56 7.36 30.75 21.59
N LYS A 57 7.66 31.66 22.53
CA LYS A 57 7.43 33.11 22.36
C LYS A 57 8.27 33.67 21.22
N LYS A 58 9.57 33.38 21.16
CA LYS A 58 10.46 33.83 20.07
C LYS A 58 10.03 33.30 18.70
N LEU A 59 9.56 32.05 18.64
CA LEU A 59 9.02 31.47 17.41
C LEU A 59 7.71 32.17 17.03
N SER A 60 6.81 32.41 17.98
CA SER A 60 5.57 33.17 17.75
C SER A 60 5.88 34.58 17.24
N ASP A 61 6.79 35.31 17.88
CA ASP A 61 7.17 36.67 17.48
C ASP A 61 7.82 36.67 16.07
N LEU A 62 8.64 35.65 15.76
CA LEU A 62 9.22 35.47 14.41
C LEU A 62 8.14 35.17 13.38
N LEU A 63 7.22 34.26 13.68
CA LEU A 63 6.13 33.89 12.78
C LEU A 63 5.19 35.07 12.56
N GLU A 64 4.83 35.82 13.60
CA GLU A 64 4.01 37.04 13.50
C GLU A 64 4.72 38.14 12.68
N THR A 65 6.06 38.18 12.73
CA THR A 65 6.85 39.09 11.87
C THR A 65 6.87 38.64 10.40
N LEU A 66 7.01 37.34 10.15
CA LEU A 66 7.10 36.79 8.79
C LEU A 66 5.74 36.64 8.10
N VAL A 67 4.72 36.32 8.89
CA VAL A 67 3.32 36.08 8.51
C VAL A 67 2.43 36.64 9.62
N PRO A 68 2.12 37.95 9.61
CA PRO A 68 1.22 38.54 10.59
C PRO A 68 -0.13 37.79 10.62
N LEU A 69 -0.69 37.62 11.83
CA LEU A 69 -1.90 36.79 12.01
C LEU A 69 -3.14 37.34 11.30
N ASP A 70 -3.17 38.64 11.03
CA ASP A 70 -4.23 39.33 10.29
C ASP A 70 -4.02 39.26 8.77
N GLN A 71 -2.85 38.85 8.30
CA GLN A 71 -2.54 38.71 6.88
C GLN A 71 -2.95 37.33 6.39
N VAL A 72 -3.65 37.33 5.26
CA VAL A 72 -3.96 36.09 4.56
C VAL A 72 -2.66 35.49 4.06
N GLU A 73 -1.86 36.25 3.30
CA GLU A 73 -0.59 35.81 2.72
C GLU A 73 0.60 36.51 3.39
N PRO A 74 1.79 35.88 3.42
CA PRO A 74 3.00 36.61 3.76
C PRO A 74 3.24 37.77 2.78
N ASP A 75 3.82 38.87 3.26
CA ASP A 75 4.19 40.00 2.42
C ASP A 75 5.11 39.53 1.28
N LEU A 76 4.81 39.92 0.04
CA LEU A 76 5.63 39.61 -1.13
C LEU A 76 7.10 40.03 -0.94
N ALA A 77 7.35 41.15 -0.27
CA ALA A 77 8.70 41.60 0.06
C ALA A 77 9.45 40.64 1.00
N MET A 78 8.72 39.85 1.79
CA MET A 78 9.26 38.84 2.70
C MET A 78 9.26 37.44 2.09
N THR A 79 8.77 37.26 0.87
CA THR A 79 8.77 35.97 0.18
C THR A 79 9.80 35.90 -0.93
N ILE A 80 10.24 34.68 -1.21
CA ILE A 80 10.97 34.32 -2.42
C ILE A 80 10.07 33.34 -3.17
N PRO A 81 9.85 33.55 -4.48
CA PRO A 81 9.03 32.64 -5.28
C PRO A 81 9.54 31.20 -5.26
N TYR A 82 8.71 30.29 -5.74
CA TYR A 82 9.09 28.89 -5.91
C TYR A 82 10.18 28.77 -6.98
N GLU A 83 11.43 28.76 -6.52
CA GLU A 83 12.64 28.82 -7.34
C GLU A 83 13.75 27.91 -6.79
N GLN A 84 14.61 27.44 -7.69
CA GLN A 84 15.78 26.66 -7.33
C GLN A 84 16.86 27.61 -6.84
N TRP A 85 17.08 27.63 -5.54
CA TRP A 85 18.12 28.45 -4.90
C TRP A 85 18.66 27.70 -3.67
N ASP A 86 19.89 27.95 -3.27
CA ASP A 86 20.44 27.33 -2.05
C ASP A 86 21.38 28.33 -1.38
N TRP A 87 20.84 29.06 -0.41
CA TRP A 87 21.57 30.07 0.35
C TRP A 87 22.76 29.49 1.13
N ARG A 88 22.83 28.17 1.32
CA ARG A 88 23.89 27.52 2.10
C ARG A 88 25.22 27.46 1.35
N LYS A 89 25.18 27.45 0.02
CA LYS A 89 26.38 27.31 -0.83
C LYS A 89 26.99 28.66 -1.20
N SER A 90 26.16 29.68 -1.34
CA SER A 90 26.57 31.06 -1.60
C SER A 90 25.47 31.98 -1.07
N TRP A 91 25.81 32.77 -0.05
CA TRP A 91 24.96 33.84 0.46
C TRP A 91 25.77 35.13 0.62
N ASN A 92 25.30 36.20 0.00
CA ASN A 92 25.84 37.54 0.08
C ASN A 92 24.88 38.44 0.90
N PRO A 93 25.27 38.88 2.11
CA PRO A 93 24.41 39.66 3.00
C PRO A 93 23.99 41.03 2.45
N ASP A 94 24.72 41.56 1.46
CA ASP A 94 24.46 42.88 0.89
C ASP A 94 23.52 42.81 -0.33
N THR A 95 23.38 41.63 -0.95
CA THR A 95 22.66 41.49 -2.25
C THR A 95 21.65 40.35 -2.29
N GLU A 96 21.74 39.37 -1.39
CA GLU A 96 20.88 38.20 -1.39
C GLU A 96 19.97 38.17 -0.16
N PRO A 97 18.67 37.85 -0.33
CA PRO A 97 17.72 37.77 0.78
C PRO A 97 18.14 36.70 1.82
N GLY A 98 17.67 36.81 3.05
CA GLY A 98 18.14 36.03 4.21
C GLY A 98 19.09 36.86 5.10
N GLY A 99 19.15 36.61 6.41
CA GLY A 99 20.19 37.16 7.32
C GLY A 99 19.72 38.12 8.42
N LEU A 100 20.60 38.36 9.40
CA LEU A 100 20.39 39.36 10.47
C LEU A 100 21.14 40.65 10.13
N ARG A 101 20.49 41.83 10.20
CA ARG A 101 21.19 43.12 10.27
C ARG A 101 21.20 43.59 11.71
N ASN A 102 22.39 43.81 12.29
CA ASN A 102 22.54 44.20 13.70
C ASN A 102 21.83 43.26 14.69
N GLY A 103 21.74 41.96 14.40
CA GLY A 103 21.08 40.97 15.26
C GLY A 103 19.55 40.93 15.18
N GLN A 104 18.93 41.66 14.25
CA GLN A 104 17.47 41.68 14.00
C GLN A 104 17.12 40.90 12.72
N PRO A 105 15.97 40.20 12.66
CA PRO A 105 15.55 39.32 11.54
C PRO A 105 15.16 40.06 10.25
N THR A 106 15.66 41.28 10.05
CA THR A 106 15.25 42.19 8.97
C THR A 106 15.49 41.67 7.56
N HIS A 107 16.26 40.59 7.38
CA HIS A 107 16.43 39.95 6.08
C HIS A 107 15.98 38.49 6.04
N THR A 108 15.48 37.88 7.13
CA THR A 108 14.89 36.53 7.05
C THR A 108 13.67 36.56 6.13
N ARG A 109 13.61 35.64 5.16
CA ARG A 109 12.53 35.55 4.17
C ARG A 109 11.98 34.13 4.07
N LEU A 110 10.81 34.00 3.46
CA LEU A 110 10.11 32.75 3.21
C LEU A 110 10.26 32.36 1.75
N ARG A 111 11.03 31.32 1.43
CA ARG A 111 11.02 30.77 0.07
C ARG A 111 9.94 29.71 -0.07
N LEU A 112 9.03 29.90 -1.01
CA LEU A 112 8.01 28.90 -1.30
C LEU A 112 8.68 27.61 -1.82
N ILE A 113 8.34 26.47 -1.24
CA ILE A 113 8.84 25.14 -1.62
C ILE A 113 7.71 24.13 -1.88
N GLU A 114 6.47 24.51 -1.59
CA GLU A 114 5.29 23.78 -2.02
C GLU A 114 4.07 24.69 -1.98
N HIS A 115 3.17 24.55 -2.94
CA HIS A 115 1.87 25.19 -2.92
C HIS A 115 0.84 24.24 -3.52
N VAL A 116 -0.17 23.89 -2.72
CA VAL A 116 -1.30 23.06 -3.11
C VAL A 116 -2.59 23.85 -2.91
N ARG A 117 -3.47 23.82 -3.91
CA ARG A 117 -4.83 24.35 -3.86
C ARG A 117 -5.82 23.20 -4.00
N THR A 118 -6.89 23.23 -3.21
CA THR A 118 -7.97 22.24 -3.27
C THR A 118 -9.26 22.95 -3.63
N TYR A 119 -9.89 22.50 -4.71
CA TYR A 119 -11.17 22.99 -5.20
C TYR A 119 -12.24 21.94 -4.97
N TYR A 120 -13.43 22.42 -4.63
CA TYR A 120 -14.61 21.60 -4.38
C TYR A 120 -15.65 21.88 -5.44
N ARG A 121 -16.52 20.92 -5.71
CA ARG A 121 -17.71 21.11 -6.56
C ARG A 121 -18.84 21.70 -5.71
N PRO A 122 -19.74 22.49 -6.32
CA PRO A 122 -20.99 22.87 -5.64
C PRO A 122 -21.84 21.64 -5.32
N ASP A 123 -22.67 21.72 -4.28
CA ASP A 123 -23.56 20.66 -3.80
C ASP A 123 -24.56 20.22 -4.91
N ASP A 124 -24.85 21.10 -5.87
CA ASP A 124 -25.69 20.84 -7.04
C ASP A 124 -24.93 20.27 -8.26
N LEU A 125 -23.64 19.94 -8.10
CA LEU A 125 -22.74 19.42 -9.13
C LEU A 125 -22.61 20.28 -10.39
N GLY A 126 -22.95 21.58 -10.30
CA GLY A 126 -22.87 22.56 -11.39
C GLY A 126 -24.18 22.72 -12.15
N ARG A 127 -25.28 22.16 -11.64
CA ARG A 127 -26.61 22.24 -12.25
C ARG A 127 -27.08 23.68 -12.45
N SER A 128 -26.88 24.56 -11.46
CA SER A 128 -27.31 25.96 -11.50
C SER A 128 -26.66 26.78 -12.61
N VAL A 129 -25.43 26.43 -13.00
CA VAL A 129 -24.65 27.11 -14.05
C VAL A 129 -24.57 26.32 -15.35
N ASN A 130 -25.23 25.15 -15.41
CA ASN A 130 -25.21 24.23 -16.54
C ASN A 130 -23.79 23.83 -16.98
N ASP A 131 -22.89 23.60 -16.01
CA ASP A 131 -21.52 23.17 -16.25
C ASP A 131 -21.13 22.02 -15.31
N ARG A 132 -20.98 20.81 -15.86
CA ARG A 132 -20.54 19.62 -15.12
C ARG A 132 -19.10 19.69 -14.60
N LEU A 133 -18.30 20.63 -15.11
CA LEU A 133 -16.94 20.88 -14.66
C LEU A 133 -16.86 22.05 -13.67
N ALA A 134 -18.01 22.59 -13.23
CA ALA A 134 -18.06 23.69 -12.29
C ALA A 134 -17.28 23.35 -11.00
N LEU A 135 -16.39 24.25 -10.64
CA LEU A 135 -15.69 24.29 -9.37
C LEU A 135 -16.13 25.53 -8.61
N LEU A 136 -16.26 25.40 -7.30
CA LEU A 136 -16.38 26.55 -6.41
C LEU A 136 -15.08 27.37 -6.47
N PRO A 137 -15.16 28.71 -6.32
CA PRO A 137 -13.97 29.54 -6.19
C PRO A 137 -13.07 29.04 -5.05
N LEU A 138 -11.76 29.26 -5.15
CA LEU A 138 -10.81 28.88 -4.10
C LEU A 138 -11.29 29.40 -2.73
N ARG A 139 -11.13 28.57 -1.69
CA ARG A 139 -11.59 28.82 -0.31
C ARG A 139 -13.10 28.76 -0.08
N THR A 140 -13.88 28.50 -1.12
CA THR A 140 -15.33 28.28 -1.00
C THR A 140 -15.63 26.80 -0.98
N VAL A 141 -16.45 26.38 -0.01
CA VAL A 141 -16.89 24.99 0.16
C VAL A 141 -18.35 25.01 0.60
N GLU A 142 -19.13 24.09 0.05
CA GLU A 142 -20.53 23.87 0.43
C GLU A 142 -20.68 22.60 1.29
N SER A 143 -21.86 22.37 1.84
CA SER A 143 -22.09 21.42 2.94
C SER A 143 -21.66 20.00 2.62
N LEU A 144 -21.80 19.57 1.37
CA LEU A 144 -21.41 18.23 0.91
C LEU A 144 -19.91 18.11 0.64
N ALA A 145 -19.16 19.23 0.59
CA ALA A 145 -17.72 19.33 0.30
C ALA A 145 -17.26 18.30 -0.74
N ILE A 146 -17.98 18.30 -1.86
CA ILE A 146 -17.77 17.35 -2.94
C ILE A 146 -16.38 17.61 -3.55
N PRO A 147 -15.47 16.64 -3.58
CA PRO A 147 -14.15 16.82 -4.19
C PRO A 147 -14.27 17.26 -5.66
N GLY A 148 -13.53 18.31 -6.01
CA GLY A 148 -13.43 18.79 -7.39
C GLY A 148 -12.11 18.42 -8.03
N GLU A 149 -11.07 19.16 -7.66
CA GLU A 149 -9.73 19.02 -8.21
C GLU A 149 -8.71 19.60 -7.23
N SER A 150 -7.50 19.05 -7.20
CA SER A 150 -6.37 19.66 -6.51
C SER A 150 -5.33 20.09 -7.53
N SER A 151 -4.68 21.22 -7.26
CA SER A 151 -3.62 21.77 -8.09
C SER A 151 -2.36 21.97 -7.27
N LYS A 152 -1.23 21.46 -7.75
CA LYS A 152 0.09 21.62 -7.13
C LYS A 152 1.00 22.45 -8.01
N LEU A 153 1.59 23.51 -7.45
CA LEU A 153 2.53 24.37 -8.16
C LEU A 153 3.75 23.54 -8.58
N ALA A 154 4.02 23.53 -9.87
CA ALA A 154 5.14 22.79 -10.45
C ALA A 154 6.26 23.72 -10.89
N PHE A 155 5.93 24.81 -11.58
CA PHE A 155 6.92 25.77 -12.06
C PHE A 155 6.42 27.21 -11.97
N THR A 156 7.31 28.11 -11.57
CA THR A 156 7.19 29.54 -11.87
C THR A 156 7.89 29.83 -13.21
N PRO A 157 7.54 30.90 -13.94
CA PRO A 157 8.26 31.28 -15.17
C PRO A 157 9.77 31.43 -14.97
N GLY A 158 10.17 32.00 -13.82
CA GLY A 158 11.58 32.16 -13.44
C GLY A 158 12.28 30.82 -13.22
N LEU A 159 11.66 29.90 -12.46
CA LEU A 159 12.20 28.55 -12.27
C LEU A 159 12.32 27.80 -13.59
N LEU A 160 11.28 27.84 -14.42
CA LEU A 160 11.27 27.16 -15.71
C LEU A 160 12.39 27.66 -16.62
N THR A 161 12.55 28.98 -16.72
CA THR A 161 13.64 29.61 -17.49
C THR A 161 15.01 29.14 -16.98
N LYS A 162 15.18 29.04 -15.66
CA LYS A 162 16.44 28.62 -15.05
C LYS A 162 16.80 27.16 -15.33
N ILE A 163 15.82 26.24 -15.28
CA ILE A 163 16.08 24.80 -15.42
C ILE A 163 16.05 24.32 -16.87
N ALA A 164 15.15 24.89 -17.69
CA ALA A 164 14.87 24.43 -19.04
C ALA A 164 15.37 25.41 -20.11
N GLY A 165 15.51 26.70 -19.80
CA GLY A 165 15.80 27.73 -20.80
C GLY A 165 14.74 27.72 -21.90
N ALA A 166 15.16 27.83 -23.16
CA ALA A 166 14.27 27.80 -24.32
C ALA A 166 13.87 26.38 -24.78
N ARG A 167 14.19 25.33 -24.03
CA ARG A 167 13.90 23.93 -24.42
C ARG A 167 12.44 23.53 -24.20
N VAL A 168 11.73 24.25 -23.34
CA VAL A 168 10.31 24.04 -23.04
C VAL A 168 9.55 25.28 -23.45
N SER A 169 8.48 25.09 -24.21
CA SER A 169 7.56 26.16 -24.60
C SER A 169 6.26 26.08 -23.81
N ASP A 170 5.54 27.19 -23.69
CA ASP A 170 4.22 27.24 -23.05
C ASP A 170 3.27 26.23 -23.70
N ALA A 171 3.30 26.10 -25.03
CA ALA A 171 2.52 25.11 -25.76
C ALA A 171 2.81 23.67 -25.32
N MET A 172 4.06 23.31 -25.07
CA MET A 172 4.41 21.97 -24.55
C MET A 172 3.83 21.74 -23.15
N LEU A 173 3.84 22.76 -22.28
CA LEU A 173 3.29 22.63 -20.93
C LEU A 173 1.76 22.57 -20.95
N GLU A 174 1.08 23.42 -21.71
CA GLU A 174 -0.38 23.43 -21.79
C GLU A 174 -0.95 22.20 -22.51
N THR A 175 -0.39 21.88 -23.68
CA THR A 175 -1.03 20.91 -24.59
C THR A 175 -0.55 19.47 -24.35
N GLU A 176 0.76 19.26 -24.20
CA GLU A 176 1.35 17.93 -24.00
C GLU A 176 1.44 17.60 -22.51
N GLY A 177 1.88 18.56 -21.69
CA GLY A 177 2.10 18.39 -20.25
C GLY A 177 0.85 18.60 -19.38
N ARG A 178 -0.21 19.20 -19.93
CA ARG A 178 -1.49 19.48 -19.26
C ARG A 178 -1.36 20.30 -17.97
N TYR A 179 -0.33 21.14 -17.91
CA TYR A 179 -0.23 22.14 -16.85
C TYR A 179 -1.26 23.23 -17.08
N VAL A 180 -1.74 23.81 -15.99
CA VAL A 180 -2.72 24.90 -16.03
C VAL A 180 -2.20 26.12 -15.29
N HIS A 181 -2.72 27.29 -15.65
CA HIS A 181 -2.65 28.48 -14.82
C HIS A 181 -3.79 28.48 -13.80
N SER A 182 -3.57 29.06 -12.63
CA SER A 182 -4.54 29.02 -11.53
C SER A 182 -4.62 30.36 -10.80
N GLU A 183 -5.84 30.81 -10.49
CA GLU A 183 -6.10 32.10 -9.81
C GLU A 183 -5.50 33.31 -10.57
N GLY A 184 -5.45 33.24 -11.90
CA GLY A 184 -4.97 34.32 -12.76
C GLY A 184 -3.45 34.56 -12.72
N ASP A 185 -2.68 33.65 -12.12
CA ASP A 185 -1.22 33.72 -12.15
C ASP A 185 -0.62 33.18 -13.45
N ALA A 186 0.68 33.45 -13.66
CA ALA A 186 1.45 32.92 -14.80
C ALA A 186 2.21 31.62 -14.44
N ASN A 187 1.86 30.98 -13.33
CA ASN A 187 2.56 29.79 -12.87
C ASN A 187 1.96 28.52 -13.49
N TRP A 188 2.76 27.46 -13.54
CA TRP A 188 2.37 26.17 -14.07
C TRP A 188 2.00 25.21 -12.94
N TRP A 189 0.76 24.73 -12.97
CA TRP A 189 0.19 23.86 -11.95
C TRP A 189 -0.12 22.48 -12.52
N ILE A 190 0.23 21.43 -11.75
CA ILE A 190 -0.21 20.05 -12.02
C ILE A 190 -1.57 19.87 -11.38
N THR A 191 -2.53 19.29 -12.10
CA THR A 191 -3.85 18.95 -11.57
C THR A 191 -3.96 17.46 -11.25
N SER A 192 -4.84 17.09 -10.32
CA SER A 192 -5.04 15.69 -9.88
C SER A 192 -5.98 14.88 -10.77
N GLY A 193 -6.71 15.51 -11.69
CA GLY A 193 -7.87 14.90 -12.32
C GLY A 193 -9.14 15.06 -11.46
N ARG A 194 -10.24 14.45 -11.92
CA ARG A 194 -11.60 14.71 -11.42
C ARG A 194 -12.40 13.42 -11.20
N ILE A 195 -13.34 13.52 -10.27
CA ILE A 195 -14.28 12.46 -9.90
C ILE A 195 -15.69 12.88 -10.31
N PHE A 196 -16.44 11.92 -10.85
CA PHE A 196 -17.83 12.09 -11.26
C PHE A 196 -18.71 11.00 -10.65
N TYR A 197 -19.95 11.37 -10.40
CA TYR A 197 -20.92 10.58 -9.63
C TYR A 197 -22.01 9.98 -10.49
N SER A 198 -21.78 9.89 -11.80
CA SER A 198 -22.65 9.26 -12.79
C SER A 198 -21.84 8.40 -13.76
N PRO A 199 -22.45 7.34 -14.32
CA PRO A 199 -21.74 6.38 -15.17
C PRO A 199 -21.55 6.85 -16.61
N ASP A 200 -22.38 7.78 -17.13
CA ASP A 200 -22.28 8.25 -18.51
C ASP A 200 -21.39 9.50 -18.61
N GLY A 201 -20.41 9.45 -19.51
CA GLY A 201 -19.55 10.58 -19.85
C GLY A 201 -20.29 11.69 -20.61
N ALA A 202 -21.53 11.48 -21.05
CA ALA A 202 -22.37 12.48 -21.69
C ALA A 202 -23.40 13.13 -20.75
N ASP A 203 -23.51 12.69 -19.50
CA ASP A 203 -24.48 13.23 -18.56
C ASP A 203 -24.28 14.73 -18.31
N THR A 204 -25.39 15.46 -18.35
CA THR A 204 -25.44 16.87 -17.93
C THR A 204 -25.28 16.97 -16.41
N ALA A 205 -24.94 18.15 -15.89
CA ALA A 205 -24.84 18.38 -14.45
C ALA A 205 -26.15 18.03 -13.70
N ALA A 206 -27.31 18.24 -14.32
CA ALA A 206 -28.61 17.87 -13.74
C ALA A 206 -28.81 16.34 -13.68
N GLN A 207 -28.39 15.61 -14.71
CA GLN A 207 -28.45 14.14 -14.73
C GLN A 207 -27.46 13.54 -13.72
N GLU A 208 -26.24 14.07 -13.66
CA GLU A 208 -25.23 13.65 -12.69
C GLU A 208 -25.73 13.85 -11.26
N LEU A 209 -26.30 15.01 -10.92
CA LEU A 209 -26.87 15.27 -9.60
C LEU A 209 -27.98 14.28 -9.24
N ALA A 210 -28.91 14.05 -10.16
CA ALA A 210 -30.03 13.14 -9.93
C ALA A 210 -29.53 11.70 -9.67
N TYR A 211 -28.51 11.26 -10.41
CA TYR A 211 -27.87 9.96 -10.21
C TYR A 211 -27.13 9.92 -8.86
N ALA A 212 -26.28 10.92 -8.59
CA ALA A 212 -25.50 11.00 -7.35
C ALA A 212 -26.36 10.92 -6.09
N GLN A 213 -27.51 11.61 -6.08
CA GLN A 213 -28.44 11.59 -4.95
C GLN A 213 -29.09 10.21 -4.72
N GLN A 214 -29.30 9.45 -5.79
CA GLN A 214 -29.85 8.09 -5.70
C GLN A 214 -28.79 7.08 -5.25
N HIS A 215 -27.51 7.35 -5.56
CA HIS A 215 -26.38 6.45 -5.35
C HIS A 215 -25.38 6.97 -4.31
N PHE A 216 -25.87 7.71 -3.31
CA PHE A 216 -25.10 8.17 -2.13
C PHE A 216 -23.80 8.93 -2.44
N PHE A 217 -23.74 9.62 -3.59
CA PHE A 217 -22.54 10.29 -4.09
C PHE A 217 -21.33 9.32 -4.17
N LEU A 218 -21.57 8.07 -4.57
CA LEU A 218 -20.49 7.14 -4.88
C LEU A 218 -19.79 7.50 -6.20
N PRO A 219 -18.45 7.45 -6.27
CA PRO A 219 -17.71 7.68 -7.51
C PRO A 219 -18.00 6.62 -8.57
N HIS A 220 -18.46 7.04 -9.74
CA HIS A 220 -18.71 6.15 -10.89
C HIS A 220 -17.72 6.33 -12.03
N ARG A 221 -17.06 7.49 -12.09
CA ARG A 221 -16.16 7.81 -13.19
C ARG A 221 -15.00 8.70 -12.72
N PHE A 222 -13.81 8.40 -13.19
CA PHE A 222 -12.59 9.12 -12.89
C PHE A 222 -11.96 9.58 -14.19
N ARG A 223 -11.50 10.82 -14.23
CA ARG A 223 -10.89 11.44 -15.40
C ARG A 223 -9.54 12.03 -15.02
N ASP A 224 -8.49 11.66 -15.73
CA ASP A 224 -7.17 12.26 -15.49
C ASP A 224 -7.00 13.63 -16.22
N PRO A 225 -5.93 14.38 -15.94
CA PRO A 225 -5.66 15.67 -16.59
C PRO A 225 -5.41 15.61 -18.11
N PHE A 226 -5.11 14.42 -18.66
CA PHE A 226 -4.81 14.23 -20.09
C PHE A 226 -6.05 13.96 -20.94
N HIS A 227 -7.22 13.91 -20.32
CA HIS A 227 -8.49 13.79 -21.03
C HIS A 227 -8.68 14.91 -22.06
N THR A 228 -9.12 14.53 -23.26
CA THR A 228 -9.62 15.44 -24.29
C THR A 228 -10.85 14.86 -24.95
N ASP A 229 -11.61 15.68 -25.68
CA ASP A 229 -12.74 15.20 -26.49
C ASP A 229 -12.32 14.16 -27.56
N ALA A 230 -11.04 14.17 -27.97
CA ALA A 230 -10.49 13.23 -28.93
C ALA A 230 -9.92 11.95 -28.28
N VAL A 231 -9.45 12.05 -27.04
CA VAL A 231 -8.79 10.96 -26.30
C VAL A 231 -9.37 10.92 -24.90
N SER A 232 -10.31 10.00 -24.69
CA SER A 232 -10.86 9.76 -23.36
C SER A 232 -9.86 9.01 -22.48
N THR A 233 -9.64 9.53 -21.28
CA THR A 233 -8.89 8.88 -20.20
C THR A 233 -9.79 8.41 -19.07
N GLU A 234 -11.08 8.27 -19.33
CA GLU A 234 -12.05 7.96 -18.30
C GLU A 234 -12.01 6.50 -17.88
N SER A 235 -11.90 6.26 -16.58
CA SER A 235 -12.16 4.94 -16.00
C SER A 235 -13.48 4.96 -15.26
N PHE A 236 -14.14 3.81 -15.22
CA PHE A 236 -15.50 3.66 -14.71
C PHE A 236 -15.53 2.60 -13.62
N VAL A 237 -16.37 2.85 -12.63
CA VAL A 237 -16.71 1.91 -11.56
C VAL A 237 -18.23 1.75 -11.55
N SER A 238 -18.69 0.51 -11.45
CA SER A 238 -20.10 0.19 -11.28
C SER A 238 -20.29 -0.59 -9.98
N TYR A 239 -21.39 -0.31 -9.28
CA TYR A 239 -21.78 -0.97 -8.04
C TYR A 239 -22.94 -1.94 -8.27
N ASP A 240 -23.23 -2.76 -7.27
CA ASP A 240 -24.43 -3.58 -7.21
C ASP A 240 -25.68 -2.73 -7.01
N ASP A 241 -26.85 -3.38 -7.07
CA ASP A 241 -28.16 -2.72 -6.93
C ASP A 241 -28.39 -2.07 -5.54
N TYR A 242 -27.45 -2.26 -4.61
CA TYR A 242 -27.51 -1.76 -3.23
C TYR A 242 -26.50 -0.65 -2.95
N ASP A 243 -25.71 -0.24 -3.95
CA ASP A 243 -24.62 0.74 -3.77
C ASP A 243 -23.61 0.33 -2.69
N LEU A 244 -23.36 -0.98 -2.56
CA LEU A 244 -22.53 -1.54 -1.50
C LEU A 244 -21.19 -2.05 -2.03
N LEU A 245 -21.21 -2.91 -3.04
CA LEU A 245 -20.02 -3.57 -3.57
C LEU A 245 -19.81 -3.26 -5.05
N MET A 246 -18.55 -3.03 -5.42
CA MET A 246 -18.18 -2.89 -6.82
C MET A 246 -18.48 -4.20 -7.58
N VAL A 247 -19.06 -4.05 -8.77
CA VAL A 247 -19.34 -5.18 -9.68
C VAL A 247 -18.52 -5.12 -10.97
N GLU A 248 -18.01 -3.95 -11.34
CA GLU A 248 -17.15 -3.79 -12.51
C GLU A 248 -16.23 -2.57 -12.37
N SER A 249 -15.00 -2.73 -12.85
CA SER A 249 -14.11 -1.64 -13.22
C SER A 249 -13.82 -1.70 -14.72
N ARG A 250 -13.84 -0.55 -15.39
CA ARG A 250 -13.50 -0.42 -16.80
C ARG A 250 -12.49 0.70 -17.00
N ASP A 251 -11.36 0.39 -17.64
CA ASP A 251 -10.36 1.41 -17.95
C ASP A 251 -10.72 2.23 -19.21
N ALA A 252 -9.88 3.24 -19.51
CA ALA A 252 -10.09 4.16 -20.62
C ALA A 252 -10.04 3.52 -22.01
N VAL A 253 -9.38 2.37 -22.16
CA VAL A 253 -9.32 1.63 -23.43
C VAL A 253 -10.36 0.50 -23.50
N GLY A 254 -11.22 0.40 -22.49
CA GLY A 254 -12.36 -0.52 -22.46
C GLY A 254 -12.05 -1.90 -21.88
N ASN A 255 -10.88 -2.12 -21.27
CA ASN A 255 -10.62 -3.35 -20.52
C ASN A 255 -11.54 -3.40 -19.30
N ARG A 256 -12.19 -4.55 -19.09
CA ARG A 256 -13.16 -4.74 -18.00
C ARG A 256 -12.67 -5.80 -17.03
N VAL A 257 -12.72 -5.49 -15.75
CA VAL A 257 -12.63 -6.45 -14.65
C VAL A 257 -14.00 -6.51 -14.00
N THR A 258 -14.63 -7.67 -14.00
CA THR A 258 -16.00 -7.85 -13.52
C THR A 258 -16.01 -8.78 -12.31
N VAL A 259 -16.80 -8.45 -11.29
CA VAL A 259 -17.11 -9.36 -10.18
C VAL A 259 -18.28 -10.24 -10.58
N GLY A 260 -17.95 -11.46 -11.00
CA GLY A 260 -18.82 -12.41 -11.65
C GLY A 260 -18.48 -12.61 -13.12
N GLU A 261 -19.45 -13.07 -13.90
CA GLU A 261 -19.26 -13.37 -15.33
C GLU A 261 -19.97 -12.34 -16.23
N ARG A 262 -19.44 -12.23 -17.45
CA ARG A 262 -19.96 -11.40 -18.54
C ARG A 262 -19.86 -12.15 -19.86
N ASP A 263 -20.86 -11.97 -20.71
CA ASP A 263 -20.89 -12.53 -22.05
C ASP A 263 -19.90 -11.82 -23.00
N VAL A 264 -19.85 -12.25 -24.26
CA VAL A 264 -19.02 -11.62 -25.29
C VAL A 264 -19.46 -10.19 -25.65
N ALA A 265 -20.73 -9.86 -25.41
CA ALA A 265 -21.30 -8.54 -25.65
C ALA A 265 -21.04 -7.57 -24.48
N GLY A 266 -20.52 -8.07 -23.35
CA GLY A 266 -20.23 -7.29 -22.16
C GLY A 266 -21.37 -7.27 -21.13
N ASN A 267 -22.46 -8.01 -21.34
CA ASN A 267 -23.54 -8.08 -20.38
C ASN A 267 -23.15 -9.01 -19.22
N ARG A 268 -23.39 -8.57 -17.98
CA ARG A 268 -23.19 -9.40 -16.80
C ARG A 268 -24.18 -10.57 -16.81
N THR A 269 -23.66 -11.79 -16.71
CA THR A 269 -24.45 -13.03 -16.73
C THR A 269 -24.51 -13.73 -15.38
N MET A 270 -23.57 -13.44 -14.49
CA MET A 270 -23.51 -14.03 -13.16
C MET A 270 -22.92 -13.04 -12.16
N THR A 271 -23.44 -13.01 -10.93
CA THR A 271 -22.88 -12.20 -9.83
C THR A 271 -21.74 -12.94 -9.14
N GLY A 272 -20.71 -12.19 -8.74
CA GLY A 272 -19.51 -12.77 -8.12
C GLY A 272 -19.21 -12.32 -6.69
N ASN A 273 -20.06 -11.51 -6.05
CA ASN A 273 -19.86 -11.10 -4.66
C ASN A 273 -20.38 -12.16 -3.67
N ASP A 274 -19.68 -12.32 -2.55
CA ASP A 274 -20.18 -12.98 -1.34
C ASP A 274 -20.50 -11.92 -0.29
N TYR A 275 -21.80 -11.68 -0.08
CA TYR A 275 -22.28 -10.63 0.84
C TYR A 275 -22.09 -10.96 2.31
N ARG A 276 -21.78 -12.22 2.67
CA ARG A 276 -21.49 -12.58 4.07
C ARG A 276 -20.14 -12.01 4.51
N VAL A 277 -19.20 -11.92 3.57
CA VAL A 277 -17.84 -11.41 3.81
C VAL A 277 -17.58 -10.05 3.16
N LEU A 278 -18.52 -9.56 2.35
CA LEU A 278 -18.42 -8.30 1.58
C LEU A 278 -17.21 -8.29 0.63
N GLN A 279 -16.93 -9.43 -0.02
CA GLN A 279 -15.78 -9.61 -0.91
C GLN A 279 -16.15 -10.37 -2.20
N PRO A 280 -15.40 -10.17 -3.30
CA PRO A 280 -15.53 -10.99 -4.51
C PRO A 280 -15.16 -12.46 -4.26
N ARG A 281 -16.07 -13.38 -4.58
CA ARG A 281 -15.84 -14.83 -4.66
C ARG A 281 -15.59 -15.33 -6.09
N LEU A 282 -15.94 -14.53 -7.10
CA LEU A 282 -15.70 -14.82 -8.52
C LEU A 282 -15.37 -13.52 -9.23
N MET A 283 -14.24 -13.48 -9.93
CA MET A 283 -13.82 -12.34 -10.73
C MET A 283 -13.48 -12.80 -12.13
N MET A 284 -13.62 -11.89 -13.09
CA MET A 284 -13.29 -12.13 -14.47
C MET A 284 -12.45 -10.98 -15.05
N ASP A 285 -11.29 -11.33 -15.58
CA ASP A 285 -10.30 -10.40 -16.11
C ASP A 285 -10.70 -9.82 -17.48
N PRO A 286 -9.92 -8.90 -18.08
CA PRO A 286 -10.20 -8.35 -19.41
C PRO A 286 -10.26 -9.40 -20.53
N ASN A 287 -9.50 -10.50 -20.38
CA ASN A 287 -9.46 -11.61 -21.34
C ASN A 287 -10.62 -12.61 -21.18
N ARG A 288 -11.51 -12.37 -20.21
CA ARG A 288 -12.63 -13.22 -19.80
C ARG A 288 -12.21 -14.52 -19.08
N ASN A 289 -10.95 -14.64 -18.65
CA ASN A 289 -10.55 -15.71 -17.75
C ASN A 289 -11.09 -15.42 -16.35
N ARG A 290 -11.43 -16.47 -15.60
CA ARG A 290 -12.10 -16.33 -14.30
C ARG A 290 -11.20 -16.81 -13.18
N THR A 291 -11.30 -16.16 -12.03
CA THR A 291 -10.68 -16.61 -10.80
C THR A 291 -11.74 -16.63 -9.72
N ALA A 292 -11.81 -17.72 -8.96
CA ALA A 292 -12.77 -17.90 -7.88
C ALA A 292 -12.07 -18.13 -6.54
N ALA A 293 -12.74 -17.75 -5.45
CA ALA A 293 -12.34 -17.99 -4.08
C ALA A 293 -13.52 -18.54 -3.27
N ALA A 294 -13.26 -19.51 -2.41
CA ALA A 294 -14.20 -20.03 -1.42
C ALA A 294 -13.81 -19.50 -0.03
N PHE A 295 -14.81 -19.06 0.73
CA PHE A 295 -14.65 -18.57 2.10
C PHE A 295 -15.33 -19.52 3.09
N ASP A 296 -14.67 -19.83 4.20
CA ASP A 296 -15.29 -20.60 5.29
C ASP A 296 -16.31 -19.76 6.09
N ALA A 297 -16.90 -20.35 7.13
CA ALA A 297 -17.84 -19.71 8.03
C ALA A 297 -17.28 -18.43 8.71
N LEU A 298 -15.96 -18.33 8.88
CA LEU A 298 -15.27 -17.18 9.50
C LEU A 298 -14.84 -16.11 8.49
N GLY A 299 -15.02 -16.37 7.20
CA GLY A 299 -14.62 -15.48 6.12
C GLY A 299 -13.15 -15.63 5.69
N MET A 300 -12.49 -16.72 6.08
CA MET A 300 -11.14 -17.05 5.64
C MET A 300 -11.17 -17.72 4.27
N VAL A 301 -10.23 -17.38 3.38
CA VAL A 301 -10.09 -18.05 2.08
C VAL A 301 -9.63 -19.48 2.29
N VAL A 302 -10.45 -20.45 1.94
CA VAL A 302 -10.16 -21.89 2.10
C VAL A 302 -9.91 -22.62 0.79
N GLY A 303 -10.23 -22.00 -0.35
CA GLY A 303 -9.90 -22.55 -1.65
C GLY A 303 -9.91 -21.50 -2.75
N THR A 304 -9.18 -21.77 -3.83
CA THR A 304 -9.18 -20.94 -5.03
C THR A 304 -9.24 -21.78 -6.28
N ALA A 305 -9.77 -21.20 -7.36
CA ALA A 305 -9.72 -21.80 -8.70
C ALA A 305 -9.32 -20.75 -9.73
N VAL A 306 -8.33 -21.09 -10.57
CA VAL A 306 -7.98 -20.40 -11.80
C VAL A 306 -8.70 -21.11 -12.93
N MET A 307 -9.58 -20.40 -13.62
CA MET A 307 -10.48 -20.97 -14.61
C MET A 307 -10.30 -20.27 -15.96
N GLY A 308 -10.58 -20.99 -17.03
CA GLY A 308 -10.67 -20.42 -18.36
C GLY A 308 -11.93 -19.57 -18.56
N LYS A 309 -12.24 -19.31 -19.82
CA LYS A 309 -13.41 -18.50 -20.21
C LYS A 309 -14.73 -19.22 -19.93
N PRO A 310 -15.83 -18.51 -19.65
CA PRO A 310 -17.14 -19.14 -19.51
C PRO A 310 -17.62 -19.72 -20.85
N LEU A 311 -18.65 -20.58 -20.79
CA LEU A 311 -19.28 -21.15 -21.97
C LEU A 311 -19.67 -20.05 -22.99
N PRO A 312 -19.62 -20.33 -24.30
CA PRO A 312 -19.41 -21.65 -24.93
C PRO A 312 -17.93 -22.03 -25.15
N ALA A 313 -16.98 -21.33 -24.54
CA ALA A 313 -15.57 -21.74 -24.62
C ALA A 313 -15.37 -23.14 -24.00
N PRO A 314 -14.36 -23.91 -24.45
CA PRO A 314 -13.97 -25.15 -23.78
C PRO A 314 -13.72 -24.92 -22.28
N VAL A 315 -14.03 -25.92 -21.46
CA VAL A 315 -13.74 -25.89 -20.03
C VAL A 315 -12.24 -26.08 -19.85
N GLU A 316 -11.57 -25.03 -19.38
CA GLU A 316 -10.12 -25.00 -19.11
C GLU A 316 -9.89 -24.57 -17.66
N GLY A 317 -8.79 -25.05 -17.08
CA GLY A 317 -8.38 -24.72 -15.71
C GLY A 317 -9.09 -25.58 -14.66
N ASP A 318 -9.35 -24.95 -13.51
CA ASP A 318 -9.86 -25.56 -12.30
C ASP A 318 -11.27 -25.07 -11.97
N SER A 319 -11.92 -25.66 -10.96
CA SER A 319 -13.25 -25.24 -10.51
C SER A 319 -13.42 -25.39 -9.00
N LEU A 320 -14.34 -24.62 -8.42
CA LEU A 320 -14.85 -24.81 -7.06
C LEU A 320 -16.17 -25.59 -7.04
N ASP A 321 -16.60 -26.18 -8.16
CA ASP A 321 -17.79 -27.03 -8.21
C ASP A 321 -17.60 -28.28 -7.35
N GLY A 322 -18.49 -28.48 -6.38
CA GLY A 322 -18.43 -29.57 -5.40
C GLY A 322 -17.63 -29.23 -4.14
N PHE A 323 -16.83 -28.17 -4.17
CA PHE A 323 -15.85 -27.85 -3.13
C PHE A 323 -16.49 -27.57 -1.78
N VAL A 324 -16.12 -28.34 -0.76
CA VAL A 324 -16.60 -28.18 0.61
C VAL A 324 -15.78 -27.10 1.35
N ALA A 325 -16.30 -25.88 1.45
CA ALA A 325 -15.61 -24.78 2.15
C ALA A 325 -15.35 -25.11 3.63
N ASP A 326 -16.39 -25.52 4.36
CA ASP A 326 -16.32 -25.84 5.79
C ASP A 326 -16.06 -27.33 6.01
N LEU A 327 -14.78 -27.72 6.09
CA LEU A 327 -14.40 -29.09 6.46
C LEU A 327 -14.68 -29.33 7.95
N THR A 328 -15.12 -30.54 8.29
CA THR A 328 -15.24 -30.93 9.70
C THR A 328 -13.87 -30.96 10.37
N GLU A 329 -13.83 -30.70 11.69
CA GLU A 329 -12.58 -30.74 12.45
C GLU A 329 -11.86 -32.09 12.30
N ALA A 330 -12.59 -33.21 12.27
CA ALA A 330 -12.00 -34.53 12.08
C ALA A 330 -11.23 -34.66 10.75
N VAL A 331 -11.79 -34.14 9.65
CA VAL A 331 -11.12 -34.14 8.33
C VAL A 331 -9.91 -33.21 8.32
N VAL A 332 -10.03 -32.02 8.93
CA VAL A 332 -8.91 -31.08 9.08
C VAL A 332 -7.75 -31.72 9.83
N LEU A 333 -8.01 -32.31 11.00
CA LEU A 333 -6.98 -32.91 11.85
C LEU A 333 -6.35 -34.14 11.22
N ASP A 334 -7.14 -35.01 10.57
CA ASP A 334 -6.61 -36.18 9.87
C ASP A 334 -5.72 -35.76 8.69
N HIS A 335 -6.16 -34.81 7.87
CA HIS A 335 -5.35 -34.34 6.74
C HIS A 335 -4.08 -33.63 7.19
N LEU A 336 -4.14 -32.79 8.23
CA LEU A 336 -2.94 -32.16 8.80
C LEU A 336 -1.97 -33.19 9.40
N ALA A 337 -2.46 -34.33 9.90
CA ALA A 337 -1.59 -35.42 10.35
C ALA A 337 -0.97 -36.21 9.18
N HIS A 338 -1.71 -36.38 8.07
CA HIS A 338 -1.35 -37.19 6.92
C HIS A 338 -1.49 -36.43 5.59
N PRO A 339 -0.76 -35.32 5.36
CA PRO A 339 -1.03 -34.39 4.26
C PRO A 339 -0.82 -34.98 2.86
N LEU A 340 -0.03 -36.05 2.76
CA LEU A 340 0.24 -36.76 1.51
C LEU A 340 -0.75 -37.90 1.24
N ALA A 341 -1.61 -38.24 2.20
CA ALA A 341 -2.62 -39.27 2.02
C ALA A 341 -3.84 -38.68 1.28
N ALA A 342 -3.99 -39.05 0.02
CA ALA A 342 -5.09 -38.64 -0.85
C ALA A 342 -5.39 -37.12 -0.84
N PRO A 343 -4.40 -36.23 -1.08
CA PRO A 343 -4.60 -34.78 -1.03
C PRO A 343 -5.69 -34.27 -1.98
N GLN A 344 -5.91 -34.96 -3.10
CA GLN A 344 -7.00 -34.67 -4.02
C GLN A 344 -8.39 -34.74 -3.37
N ALA A 345 -8.58 -35.47 -2.27
CA ALA A 345 -9.87 -35.65 -1.62
C ALA A 345 -10.42 -34.35 -1.00
N ILE A 346 -9.55 -33.46 -0.52
CA ILE A 346 -9.96 -32.15 0.04
C ILE A 346 -9.77 -31.00 -0.95
N LEU A 347 -8.94 -31.20 -1.98
CA LEU A 347 -8.72 -30.21 -3.05
C LEU A 347 -9.80 -30.31 -4.13
N GLU A 348 -10.32 -31.51 -4.37
CA GLU A 348 -11.33 -31.83 -5.38
C GLU A 348 -10.94 -31.35 -6.78
N ARG A 349 -11.54 -30.24 -7.25
CA ARG A 349 -11.31 -29.64 -8.57
C ARG A 349 -10.61 -28.27 -8.49
N ALA A 350 -10.29 -27.80 -7.27
CA ALA A 350 -9.75 -26.47 -7.01
C ALA A 350 -8.25 -26.37 -7.31
N THR A 351 -7.79 -25.18 -7.69
CA THR A 351 -6.35 -24.90 -7.86
C THR A 351 -5.60 -25.03 -6.54
N SER A 352 -6.16 -24.45 -5.48
CA SER A 352 -5.56 -24.50 -4.15
C SER A 352 -6.57 -24.71 -3.03
N ARG A 353 -6.10 -25.26 -1.92
CA ARG A 353 -6.81 -25.44 -0.66
C ARG A 353 -5.96 -24.87 0.47
N LEU A 354 -6.59 -24.07 1.33
CA LEU A 354 -6.04 -23.66 2.61
C LEU A 354 -6.80 -24.37 3.73
N VAL A 355 -6.06 -24.94 4.66
CA VAL A 355 -6.60 -25.61 5.85
C VAL A 355 -6.02 -24.94 7.08
N TYR A 356 -6.91 -24.42 7.91
CA TYR A 356 -6.56 -23.68 9.12
C TYR A 356 -6.76 -24.55 10.34
N ASP A 357 -5.76 -24.56 11.22
CA ASP A 357 -5.91 -25.08 12.57
C ASP A 357 -5.44 -24.03 13.58
N LEU A 358 -6.38 -23.15 13.92
CA LEU A 358 -6.19 -22.03 14.84
C LEU A 358 -6.10 -22.48 16.30
N PHE A 359 -6.55 -23.71 16.61
CA PHE A 359 -6.68 -24.22 17.98
C PHE A 359 -5.64 -25.30 18.32
N ALA A 360 -4.67 -25.55 17.43
CA ALA A 360 -3.55 -26.48 17.64
C ALA A 360 -2.89 -26.28 19.00
N TYR A 361 -2.55 -25.04 19.36
CA TYR A 361 -1.88 -24.75 20.63
C TYR A 361 -2.78 -25.06 21.82
N HIS A 362 -4.04 -24.61 21.77
CA HIS A 362 -4.98 -24.87 22.85
C HIS A 362 -5.15 -26.38 23.12
N ARG A 363 -5.22 -27.21 22.08
CA ARG A 363 -5.35 -28.67 22.21
C ARG A 363 -4.06 -29.37 22.68
N THR A 364 -2.90 -28.78 22.44
CA THR A 364 -1.59 -29.43 22.69
C THR A 364 -0.75 -28.76 23.78
N LYS A 365 -1.23 -27.67 24.40
CA LYS A 365 -0.51 -26.87 25.41
C LYS A 365 0.03 -27.66 26.60
N ASP A 366 -0.60 -28.79 26.93
CA ASP A 366 -0.22 -29.65 28.07
C ASP A 366 0.69 -30.83 27.64
N GLN A 367 1.07 -30.90 26.35
CA GLN A 367 2.03 -31.86 25.82
C GLN A 367 3.47 -31.31 25.92
N PRO A 368 4.51 -32.17 25.91
CA PRO A 368 5.90 -31.71 25.94
C PRO A 368 6.26 -30.74 24.80
N ASP A 369 5.68 -30.97 23.60
CA ASP A 369 5.93 -30.19 22.38
C ASP A 369 4.61 -29.62 21.81
N PRO A 370 4.07 -28.54 22.38
CA PRO A 370 2.83 -27.95 21.92
C PRO A 370 2.96 -27.41 20.49
N GLN A 371 1.94 -27.65 19.67
CA GLN A 371 1.88 -27.24 18.27
C GLN A 371 1.26 -25.85 18.15
N PRO A 372 1.90 -24.87 17.50
CA PRO A 372 1.34 -23.54 17.29
C PRO A 372 0.20 -23.56 16.26
N ALA A 373 -0.53 -22.44 16.15
CA ALA A 373 -1.51 -22.27 15.09
C ALA A 373 -0.86 -22.45 13.71
N VAL A 374 -1.54 -23.14 12.81
CA VAL A 374 -0.98 -23.52 11.51
C VAL A 374 -1.96 -23.26 10.37
N VAL A 375 -1.40 -22.84 9.24
CA VAL A 375 -2.08 -22.84 7.94
C VAL A 375 -1.34 -23.79 7.02
N TYR A 376 -2.05 -24.80 6.53
CA TYR A 376 -1.58 -25.68 5.48
C TYR A 376 -2.12 -25.21 4.13
N THR A 377 -1.24 -25.15 3.13
CA THR A 377 -1.56 -24.79 1.74
C THR A 377 -1.23 -25.97 0.85
N LEU A 378 -2.22 -26.39 0.07
CA LEU A 378 -2.16 -27.45 -0.92
C LEU A 378 -2.45 -26.84 -2.29
N VAL A 379 -1.61 -27.11 -3.28
CA VAL A 379 -1.75 -26.60 -4.65
C VAL A 379 -1.51 -27.73 -5.65
N ARG A 380 -2.36 -27.86 -6.68
CA ARG A 380 -2.10 -28.79 -7.79
C ARG A 380 -1.14 -28.20 -8.81
N GLU A 381 -0.35 -29.03 -9.47
CA GLU A 381 0.54 -28.59 -10.57
C GLU A 381 -0.10 -28.75 -11.96
N THR A 382 -1.11 -29.60 -12.08
CA THR A 382 -1.83 -29.86 -13.34
C THR A 382 -3.29 -29.51 -13.15
N HIS A 383 -3.87 -28.72 -14.05
CA HIS A 383 -5.26 -28.31 -13.95
C HIS A 383 -6.22 -29.50 -13.98
N ASP A 384 -7.39 -29.34 -13.36
CA ASP A 384 -8.47 -30.33 -13.39
C ASP A 384 -8.92 -30.69 -14.81
N SER A 385 -8.93 -29.70 -15.72
CA SER A 385 -9.28 -29.89 -17.12
C SER A 385 -8.25 -30.67 -17.94
N ASP A 386 -7.00 -30.71 -17.47
CA ASP A 386 -5.89 -31.27 -18.23
C ASP A 386 -5.82 -32.80 -18.05
N PRO A 387 -5.33 -33.54 -19.07
CA PRO A 387 -5.14 -34.97 -18.94
C PRO A 387 -4.17 -35.29 -17.79
N ILE A 388 -4.52 -36.29 -16.98
CA ILE A 388 -3.67 -36.76 -15.89
C ILE A 388 -2.30 -37.17 -16.46
N PRO A 389 -1.17 -36.59 -15.98
CA PRO A 389 0.15 -36.97 -16.44
C PRO A 389 0.43 -38.45 -16.20
N ALA A 390 1.26 -39.07 -17.03
CA ALA A 390 1.61 -40.50 -16.89
C ALA A 390 2.26 -40.81 -15.53
N SER A 391 2.90 -39.83 -14.90
CA SER A 391 3.49 -39.91 -13.56
C SER A 391 2.48 -39.79 -12.41
N GLY A 392 1.19 -39.60 -12.72
CA GLY A 392 0.16 -39.19 -11.78
C GLY A 392 0.16 -37.68 -11.51
N LEU A 393 -0.86 -37.23 -10.79
CA LEU A 393 -1.01 -35.83 -10.35
C LEU A 393 0.05 -35.49 -9.30
N LYS A 394 0.54 -34.26 -9.37
CA LYS A 394 1.48 -33.69 -8.39
C LYS A 394 0.83 -32.55 -7.63
N PHE A 395 1.23 -32.45 -6.37
CA PHE A 395 0.75 -31.44 -5.45
C PHE A 395 1.92 -30.81 -4.70
N GLN A 396 1.83 -29.51 -4.44
CA GLN A 396 2.74 -28.78 -3.58
C GLN A 396 2.11 -28.59 -2.21
N HIS A 397 2.90 -28.86 -1.18
CA HIS A 397 2.47 -28.85 0.21
C HIS A 397 3.33 -27.85 1.00
N SER A 398 2.68 -26.91 1.68
CA SER A 398 3.35 -25.94 2.54
C SER A 398 2.59 -25.75 3.84
N PHE A 399 3.31 -25.57 4.95
CA PHE A 399 2.77 -25.22 6.26
C PHE A 399 3.41 -23.92 6.73
N SER A 400 2.60 -23.00 7.25
CA SER A 400 3.05 -21.79 7.92
C SER A 400 2.54 -21.82 9.36
N TYR A 401 3.47 -21.74 10.31
CA TYR A 401 3.20 -21.78 11.74
C TYR A 401 3.33 -20.38 12.32
N SER A 402 2.34 -19.96 13.10
CA SER A 402 2.29 -18.62 13.70
C SER A 402 2.30 -18.66 15.22
N ASP A 403 2.98 -17.70 15.84
CA ASP A 403 2.91 -17.51 17.30
C ASP A 403 1.68 -16.73 17.76
N GLY A 404 1.55 -16.51 19.08
CA GLY A 404 0.45 -15.76 19.68
C GLY A 404 0.38 -14.27 19.32
N PHE A 405 1.37 -13.74 18.59
CA PHE A 405 1.35 -12.36 18.05
C PHE A 405 1.06 -12.33 16.54
N GLY A 406 0.77 -13.49 15.93
CA GLY A 406 0.48 -13.60 14.50
C GLY A 406 1.73 -13.56 13.61
N ARG A 407 2.94 -13.76 14.17
CA ARG A 407 4.18 -13.79 13.39
C ARG A 407 4.42 -15.21 12.88
N GLU A 408 4.82 -15.34 11.61
CA GLU A 408 5.32 -16.61 11.08
C GLU A 408 6.63 -16.98 11.80
N ILE A 409 6.61 -18.07 12.56
CA ILE A 409 7.77 -18.57 13.33
C ILE A 409 8.44 -19.76 12.66
N GLN A 410 7.74 -20.46 11.77
CA GLN A 410 8.33 -21.52 10.97
C GLN A 410 7.48 -21.79 9.73
N LYS A 411 8.14 -22.02 8.59
CA LYS A 411 7.52 -22.51 7.36
C LYS A 411 8.09 -23.87 7.01
N LYS A 412 7.26 -24.81 6.56
CA LYS A 412 7.66 -26.14 6.06
C LYS A 412 7.15 -26.31 4.64
N ILE A 413 8.01 -26.70 3.71
CA ILE A 413 7.63 -26.97 2.30
C ILE A 413 8.13 -28.36 1.93
N GLN A 414 7.33 -29.15 1.22
CA GLN A 414 7.77 -30.46 0.76
C GLN A 414 8.93 -30.31 -0.22
N ALA A 415 9.94 -31.18 -0.06
CA ALA A 415 11.09 -31.28 -0.95
C ALA A 415 11.14 -32.69 -1.57
N GLU A 416 11.87 -32.81 -2.67
CA GLU A 416 12.22 -34.12 -3.26
C GLU A 416 12.88 -35.03 -2.23
N PRO A 417 12.85 -36.36 -2.38
CA PRO A 417 13.56 -37.27 -1.48
C PRO A 417 15.04 -36.93 -1.31
N GLY A 418 15.59 -37.21 -0.13
CA GLY A 418 17.02 -36.99 0.14
C GLY A 418 17.38 -37.18 1.60
N PRO A 419 18.67 -37.03 1.97
CA PRO A 419 19.09 -37.19 3.34
C PRO A 419 18.53 -36.08 4.24
N VAL A 420 18.27 -36.42 5.50
CA VAL A 420 17.75 -35.52 6.54
C VAL A 420 18.62 -35.62 7.80
N PRO A 421 18.58 -34.63 8.71
CA PRO A 421 19.23 -34.73 10.01
C PRO A 421 18.75 -35.93 10.82
N LYS A 422 19.68 -36.68 11.42
CA LYS A 422 19.39 -37.72 12.40
C LYS A 422 18.82 -37.11 13.67
N ARG A 423 18.02 -37.90 14.38
CA ARG A 423 17.44 -37.54 15.68
C ARG A 423 17.99 -38.41 16.79
N ASP A 424 18.07 -37.87 17.99
CA ASP A 424 18.38 -38.61 19.21
C ASP A 424 17.16 -39.38 19.74
N ALA A 425 17.33 -40.10 20.87
CA ALA A 425 16.26 -40.86 21.49
C ALA A 425 15.07 -40.01 22.01
N ALA A 426 15.26 -38.69 22.13
CA ALA A 426 14.23 -37.73 22.51
C ALA A 426 13.58 -37.05 21.28
N GLY A 427 13.98 -37.43 20.06
CA GLY A 427 13.44 -36.87 18.82
C GLY A 427 14.08 -35.55 18.38
N LYS A 428 15.12 -35.07 19.07
CA LYS A 428 15.80 -33.83 18.73
C LYS A 428 16.86 -34.06 17.65
N ILE A 429 16.98 -33.12 16.71
CA ILE A 429 18.02 -33.16 15.68
C ILE A 429 19.42 -33.15 16.32
N ILE A 430 20.26 -34.10 15.90
CA ILE A 430 21.66 -34.20 16.30
C ILE A 430 22.47 -33.19 15.47
N VAL A 431 23.04 -32.21 16.16
CA VAL A 431 23.91 -31.18 15.58
C VAL A 431 25.32 -31.39 16.10
N GLY A 432 26.29 -31.46 15.19
CA GLY A 432 27.71 -31.59 15.48
C GLY A 432 28.30 -30.34 16.12
N ALA A 433 29.55 -30.45 16.58
CA ALA A 433 30.27 -29.33 17.22
C ALA A 433 30.53 -28.15 16.25
N ASP A 434 30.44 -28.39 14.95
CA ASP A 434 30.57 -27.40 13.87
C ASP A 434 29.25 -26.70 13.52
N GLY A 435 28.14 -27.02 14.23
CA GLY A 435 26.82 -26.46 13.97
C GLY A 435 26.08 -27.12 12.79
N GLN A 436 26.66 -28.14 12.17
CA GLN A 436 26.04 -28.88 11.07
C GLN A 436 25.33 -30.14 11.56
N PRO A 437 24.19 -30.53 10.97
CA PRO A 437 23.48 -31.73 11.37
C PRO A 437 24.19 -33.01 10.90
N GLU A 438 24.14 -34.07 11.69
CA GLU A 438 24.49 -35.40 11.18
C GLU A 438 23.39 -35.92 10.26
N LEU A 439 23.70 -36.21 9.00
CA LEU A 439 22.70 -36.66 8.02
C LEU A 439 22.49 -38.18 8.03
N THR A 440 21.28 -38.62 7.66
CA THR A 440 20.98 -40.02 7.36
C THR A 440 21.81 -40.52 6.17
N ALA A 441 22.17 -41.81 6.19
CA ALA A 441 22.92 -42.41 5.08
C ALA A 441 22.05 -42.68 3.84
N ASN A 442 20.75 -42.86 4.04
CA ASN A 442 19.78 -43.10 2.98
C ASN A 442 18.85 -41.90 2.83
N ASP A 443 18.27 -41.78 1.63
CA ASP A 443 17.24 -40.80 1.32
C ASP A 443 15.96 -41.11 2.10
N VAL A 444 15.35 -40.06 2.65
CA VAL A 444 14.05 -40.11 3.33
C VAL A 444 13.00 -39.50 2.41
N SER A 445 11.83 -40.13 2.39
CA SER A 445 10.62 -39.64 1.75
C SER A 445 9.43 -39.90 2.66
N PRO A 446 8.64 -38.88 3.04
CA PRO A 446 8.74 -37.50 2.57
C PRO A 446 9.88 -36.72 3.23
N ARG A 447 10.47 -35.78 2.47
CA ARG A 447 11.43 -34.80 2.97
C ARG A 447 10.78 -33.41 2.94
N TRP A 448 11.10 -32.59 3.92
CA TRP A 448 10.61 -31.22 4.03
C TRP A 448 11.77 -30.25 4.23
N VAL A 449 11.66 -29.04 3.70
CA VAL A 449 12.52 -27.91 4.06
C VAL A 449 11.81 -27.03 5.07
N GLY A 450 12.43 -26.83 6.22
CA GLY A 450 12.01 -25.88 7.24
C GLY A 450 12.75 -24.56 7.11
N SER A 451 12.04 -23.45 7.28
CA SER A 451 12.68 -22.14 7.47
C SER A 451 13.56 -22.16 8.72
N GLY A 452 14.63 -21.38 8.70
CA GLY A 452 15.53 -21.26 9.83
C GLY A 452 14.84 -20.69 11.06
N TRP A 453 15.26 -21.16 12.24
CA TRP A 453 14.76 -20.65 13.51
C TRP A 453 15.15 -19.19 13.71
N THR A 454 14.20 -18.37 14.14
CA THR A 454 14.46 -16.96 14.47
C THR A 454 14.19 -16.72 15.94
N ILE A 455 15.21 -16.24 16.65
CA ILE A 455 15.08 -15.84 18.06
C ILE A 455 14.74 -14.36 18.06
N PHE A 456 13.59 -14.01 18.62
CA PHE A 456 13.17 -12.62 18.77
C PHE A 456 13.42 -12.11 20.19
N ASN A 457 13.67 -10.81 20.34
CA ASN A 457 13.58 -10.15 21.65
C ASN A 457 12.12 -9.84 22.02
N ASN A 458 11.90 -9.30 23.23
CA ASN A 458 10.57 -8.94 23.74
C ASN A 458 9.84 -7.84 22.94
N LYS A 459 10.53 -7.18 21.99
CA LYS A 459 9.96 -6.18 21.06
C LYS A 459 9.70 -6.76 19.66
N GLY A 460 9.89 -8.07 19.51
CA GLY A 460 9.71 -8.77 18.24
C GLY A 460 10.76 -8.50 17.18
N LYS A 461 11.95 -7.99 17.56
CA LYS A 461 13.08 -7.85 16.63
C LYS A 461 13.93 -9.12 16.61
N PRO A 462 14.38 -9.59 15.43
CA PRO A 462 15.21 -10.79 15.32
C PRO A 462 16.60 -10.54 15.94
N VAL A 463 16.98 -11.34 16.93
CA VAL A 463 18.31 -11.31 17.57
C VAL A 463 19.25 -12.30 16.90
N ARG A 464 18.72 -13.45 16.47
CA ARG A 464 19.43 -14.47 15.69
C ARG A 464 18.48 -15.08 14.67
N GLN A 465 19.00 -15.39 13.49
CA GLN A 465 18.31 -16.10 12.43
C GLN A 465 19.21 -17.21 11.90
N TYR A 466 18.78 -18.45 12.08
CA TYR A 466 19.50 -19.65 11.68
C TYR A 466 19.22 -20.02 10.22
N GLU A 467 19.97 -20.99 9.70
CA GLU A 467 19.83 -21.44 8.32
C GLU A 467 18.59 -22.34 8.16
N PRO A 468 17.97 -22.37 6.96
CA PRO A 468 16.97 -23.37 6.61
C PRO A 468 17.54 -24.80 6.72
N PHE A 469 16.66 -25.77 6.96
CA PHE A 469 17.08 -27.15 7.18
C PHE A 469 16.15 -28.17 6.54
N PHE A 470 16.70 -29.31 6.14
CA PHE A 470 15.87 -30.47 5.76
C PHE A 470 15.41 -31.23 7.01
N THR A 471 14.27 -31.90 6.91
CA THR A 471 13.69 -32.72 7.98
C THR A 471 12.77 -33.78 7.40
N ASP A 472 12.46 -34.81 8.19
CA ASP A 472 11.54 -35.91 7.87
C ASP A 472 10.07 -35.61 8.24
N THR A 473 9.80 -34.46 8.84
CA THR A 473 8.46 -34.10 9.34
C THR A 473 8.00 -32.72 8.87
N HIS A 474 6.70 -32.61 8.55
CA HIS A 474 6.06 -31.32 8.28
C HIS A 474 5.63 -30.59 9.54
N ARG A 475 5.67 -31.24 10.71
CA ARG A 475 5.23 -30.66 11.99
C ARG A 475 6.16 -29.53 12.44
N PHE A 476 5.64 -28.69 13.32
CA PHE A 476 6.43 -27.64 13.94
C PHE A 476 7.55 -28.26 14.79
N GLU A 477 8.76 -27.76 14.60
CA GLU A 477 9.93 -28.18 15.37
C GLU A 477 10.52 -26.97 16.10
N PHE A 478 10.42 -26.98 17.43
CA PHE A 478 10.87 -25.90 18.29
C PHE A 478 12.41 -25.85 18.37
N ASP A 479 12.98 -24.64 18.30
CA ASP A 479 14.39 -24.38 18.58
C ASP A 479 15.39 -25.18 17.74
N VAL A 480 15.08 -25.43 16.46
CA VAL A 480 16.01 -26.05 15.52
C VAL A 480 17.05 -25.05 15.05
N ARG A 481 18.24 -25.11 15.66
CA ARG A 481 19.38 -24.23 15.38
C ARG A 481 20.39 -24.95 14.51
N ILE A 482 20.24 -24.83 13.20
CA ILE A 482 21.15 -25.40 12.20
C ILE A 482 22.01 -24.30 11.58
N GLY A 483 23.27 -24.64 11.31
CA GLY A 483 24.26 -23.73 10.77
C GLY A 483 24.66 -22.68 11.77
N VAL A 484 25.06 -21.51 11.25
CA VAL A 484 25.54 -20.41 12.07
C VAL A 484 24.66 -19.18 11.93
N SER A 485 24.66 -18.33 12.96
CA SER A 485 23.85 -17.11 12.95
C SER A 485 24.60 -15.96 13.62
N PRO A 486 24.63 -14.76 12.99
CA PRO A 486 25.11 -13.57 13.68
C PRO A 486 24.16 -13.18 14.83
N VAL A 487 24.69 -12.47 15.82
CA VAL A 487 23.91 -11.89 16.92
C VAL A 487 23.73 -10.40 16.66
N LEU A 488 22.48 -9.96 16.52
CA LEU A 488 22.13 -8.56 16.33
C LEU A 488 21.89 -7.88 17.68
N PHE A 489 22.54 -6.73 17.89
CA PHE A 489 22.38 -5.90 19.08
C PHE A 489 21.62 -4.62 18.73
N TYR A 490 20.59 -4.33 19.51
CA TYR A 490 19.72 -3.19 19.33
C TYR A 490 19.94 -2.15 20.43
N ASP A 491 19.88 -0.87 20.07
CA ASP A 491 19.78 0.21 21.05
C ASP A 491 18.31 0.39 21.53
N PRO A 492 18.04 1.25 22.55
CA PRO A 492 16.67 1.46 23.05
C PRO A 492 15.67 1.96 22.01
N VAL A 493 16.15 2.63 20.94
CA VAL A 493 15.34 3.12 19.82
C VAL A 493 15.27 2.10 18.66
N GLU A 494 15.69 0.86 18.91
CA GLU A 494 15.51 -0.31 18.05
C GLU A 494 16.32 -0.32 16.75
N ARG A 495 17.44 0.41 16.72
CA ARG A 495 18.41 0.35 15.61
C ARG A 495 19.43 -0.75 15.88
N VAL A 496 19.81 -1.48 14.83
CA VAL A 496 20.95 -2.41 14.92
C VAL A 496 22.23 -1.58 15.06
N VAL A 497 22.87 -1.65 16.22
CA VAL A 497 24.10 -0.91 16.51
C VAL A 497 25.35 -1.78 16.43
N ALA A 498 25.20 -3.10 16.57
CA ALA A 498 26.29 -4.04 16.37
C ALA A 498 25.79 -5.39 15.88
N THR A 499 26.65 -6.09 15.17
CA THR A 499 26.47 -7.45 14.68
C THR A 499 27.69 -8.26 15.09
N LEU A 500 27.50 -9.31 15.90
CA LEU A 500 28.55 -10.29 16.19
C LEU A 500 28.43 -11.45 15.21
N HIS A 501 29.41 -11.60 14.33
CA HIS A 501 29.42 -12.66 13.33
C HIS A 501 29.81 -14.02 13.92
N PRO A 502 29.44 -15.13 13.28
CA PRO A 502 29.77 -16.47 13.76
C PRO A 502 31.26 -16.77 13.98
N ASN A 503 32.12 -16.13 13.18
CA ASN A 503 33.58 -16.26 13.27
C ASN A 503 34.19 -15.39 14.39
N HIS A 504 33.38 -14.90 15.32
CA HIS A 504 33.75 -13.99 16.42
C HIS A 504 34.29 -12.62 15.98
N THR A 505 34.16 -12.26 14.70
CA THR A 505 34.33 -10.87 14.27
C THR A 505 33.07 -10.07 14.57
N TRP A 506 33.18 -8.75 14.67
CA TRP A 506 32.02 -7.89 14.92
C TRP A 506 32.07 -6.67 14.03
N GLU A 507 30.88 -6.20 13.67
CA GLU A 507 30.65 -4.92 13.03
C GLU A 507 29.86 -4.03 13.97
N LYS A 508 30.10 -2.73 13.90
CA LYS A 508 29.33 -1.72 14.64
C LYS A 508 28.97 -0.58 13.73
N VAL A 509 27.71 -0.23 13.77
CA VAL A 509 27.18 0.95 13.12
C VAL A 509 27.41 2.11 14.09
N VAL A 510 28.23 3.07 13.67
CA VAL A 510 28.60 4.27 14.45
C VAL A 510 27.79 5.46 13.98
#